data_AF-A0A7S0LDQ6-F1
#
_entry.id   AF-A0A7S0LDQ6-F1
#
_cell.length_a   1.000
_cell.length_b   1.000
_cell.length_c   1.000
_cell.angle_alpha   90.00
_cell.angle_beta   90.00
_cell.angle_gamma   90.00
#
_symmetry.space_group_name_H-M   'P 1'
#
loop_
_entity.id
_entity.type
_entity.pdbx_description
1 polymer ?
#
loop_
_entity_poly.entity_id
_entity_poly.type
_entity_poly.pdbx_seq_one_letter_code
_entity_poly.pdbx_strand_id
1 'polypeptide(L)'
;CNVAFTCFLLGAVPRYFYLWHTPKAIVLIALRWYTFRKEGKHYLLYDFCYWANGVGLLFLWVYPSSATLFQIFFLLANGPLAWSVLAFSQSLVFHSHAHMTSVFVHVSPMLLSYALRWTTPPPNGPAFGPDLVTCVPVTACLEVPPLQLLYGGTIYFYIPWIVGYYVWVFVIL
;
A
#
# COMPACT_ATOMS: atom_id res chain seq x y z
N CYS A 1 -8.86 14.45 -6.40
CA CYS A 1 -8.05 13.92 -5.28
C CYS A 1 -7.85 15.06 -4.27
N ASN A 2 -8.49 15.04 -3.11
CA ASN A 2 -8.38 16.13 -2.14
C ASN A 2 -7.12 15.96 -1.28
N VAL A 3 -5.98 16.38 -1.83
CA VAL A 3 -4.65 16.27 -1.20
C VAL A 3 -4.61 17.02 0.14
N ALA A 4 -5.19 18.22 0.20
CA ALA A 4 -5.27 19.00 1.43
C ALA A 4 -6.02 18.25 2.55
N PHE A 5 -7.16 17.64 2.20
CA PHE A 5 -7.97 16.90 3.16
C PHE A 5 -7.28 15.59 3.60
N THR A 6 -6.57 14.89 2.70
CA THR A 6 -5.75 13.73 3.10
C THR A 6 -4.65 14.10 4.09
N CYS A 7 -3.97 15.23 3.87
CA CYS A 7 -2.93 15.70 4.79
C CYS A 7 -3.54 16.15 6.13
N PHE A 8 -4.68 16.85 6.10
CA PHE A 8 -5.38 17.26 7.31
C PHE A 8 -5.83 16.07 8.16
N LEU A 9 -6.45 15.05 7.54
CA LEU A 9 -6.85 13.83 8.25
C LEU A 9 -5.64 13.10 8.85
N LEU A 10 -4.54 13.01 8.10
CA LEU A 10 -3.32 12.37 8.60
C LEU A 10 -2.73 13.12 9.80
N GLY A 11 -2.80 14.46 9.83
CA GLY A 11 -2.30 15.26 10.95
C GLY A 11 -3.23 15.27 12.16
N ALA A 12 -4.54 15.42 11.94
CA ALA A 12 -5.52 15.56 13.01
C ALA A 12 -5.91 14.21 13.63
N VAL A 13 -6.13 13.19 12.81
CA VAL A 13 -6.66 11.89 13.22
C VAL A 13 -6.03 10.73 12.41
N PRO A 14 -4.71 10.55 12.47
CA PRO A 14 -3.99 9.54 11.68
C PRO A 14 -4.52 8.11 11.85
N ARG A 15 -5.04 7.78 13.02
CA ARG A 15 -5.63 6.47 13.33
C ARG A 15 -6.81 6.09 12.45
N TYR A 16 -7.56 7.06 11.92
CA TYR A 16 -8.70 6.83 11.02
C TYR A 16 -8.33 6.91 9.54
N PHE A 17 -7.05 7.11 9.22
CA PHE A 17 -6.60 7.29 7.84
C PHE A 17 -6.90 6.07 6.95
N TYR A 18 -6.87 4.86 7.50
CA TYR A 18 -7.16 3.64 6.74
C TYR A 18 -8.60 3.58 6.20
N LEU A 19 -9.58 4.11 6.95
CA LEU A 19 -10.97 4.23 6.50
C LEU A 19 -11.14 5.21 5.34
N TRP A 20 -10.25 6.21 5.26
CA TRP A 20 -10.24 7.16 4.15
C TRP A 20 -9.46 6.65 2.94
N HIS A 21 -8.38 5.91 3.18
CA HIS A 21 -7.52 5.34 2.14
C HIS A 21 -8.22 4.17 1.41
N THR A 22 -8.88 3.28 2.14
CA THR A 22 -9.41 2.02 1.58
C THR A 22 -10.48 2.21 0.49
N PRO A 23 -11.53 3.04 0.64
CA PRO A 23 -12.52 3.23 -0.42
C PRO A 23 -11.90 3.92 -1.64
N LYS A 24 -10.96 4.84 -1.41
CA LYS A 24 -10.24 5.52 -2.49
C LYS A 24 -9.37 4.56 -3.29
N ALA A 25 -8.63 3.68 -2.62
CA ALA A 25 -7.82 2.67 -3.28
C ALA A 25 -8.68 1.76 -4.15
N ILE A 26 -9.78 1.24 -3.62
CA ILE A 26 -10.70 0.37 -4.37
C ILE A 26 -11.28 1.09 -5.59
N VAL A 27 -11.83 2.30 -5.41
CA VAL A 27 -12.45 3.06 -6.50
C VAL A 27 -11.43 3.44 -7.58
N LEU A 28 -10.25 3.95 -7.20
CA LEU A 28 -9.25 4.40 -8.16
C LEU A 28 -8.60 3.24 -8.92
N ILE A 29 -8.35 2.11 -8.25
CA ILE A 29 -7.83 0.90 -8.90
C ILE A 29 -8.90 0.31 -9.84
N ALA A 30 -10.18 0.28 -9.44
CA ALA A 30 -11.27 -0.19 -10.30
C ALA A 30 -11.46 0.70 -11.54
N LEU A 31 -11.40 2.02 -11.38
CA LEU A 31 -11.43 2.96 -12.51
C LEU A 31 -10.24 2.75 -13.45
N ARG A 32 -9.03 2.55 -12.92
CA ARG A 32 -7.84 2.22 -13.72
C ARG A 32 -8.01 0.91 -14.48
N TRP A 33 -8.58 -0.11 -13.83
CA TRP A 33 -8.89 -1.39 -14.47
C TRP A 33 -9.78 -1.20 -15.70
N TYR A 34 -10.87 -0.45 -15.55
CA TYR A 34 -11.79 -0.15 -16.65
C TYR A 34 -11.11 0.61 -17.79
N THR A 35 -10.38 1.69 -17.48
CA THR A 35 -9.71 2.52 -18.49
C THR A 35 -8.64 1.74 -19.25
N PHE A 36 -7.80 0.97 -18.56
CA PHE A 36 -6.74 0.21 -19.20
C PHE A 36 -7.23 -0.98 -20.02
N ARG A 37 -8.34 -1.61 -19.62
CA ARG A 37 -9.03 -2.60 -20.47
C ARG A 37 -9.49 -1.97 -21.78
N LYS A 38 -10.08 -0.77 -21.73
CA LYS A 38 -10.54 -0.05 -22.93
C LYS A 38 -9.38 0.36 -23.84
N GLU A 39 -8.24 0.72 -23.27
CA GLU A 39 -7.03 1.11 -24.02
C GLU A 39 -6.16 -0.08 -24.45
N GLY A 40 -6.53 -1.32 -24.12
CA GLY A 40 -5.71 -2.52 -24.39
C GLY A 40 -4.46 -2.65 -23.49
N LYS A 41 -4.25 -1.72 -22.56
CA LYS A 41 -3.07 -1.59 -21.67
C LYS A 41 -3.19 -2.34 -20.35
N HIS A 42 -3.94 -3.43 -20.33
CA HIS A 42 -4.29 -4.16 -19.10
C HIS A 42 -3.08 -4.76 -18.36
N TYR A 43 -1.97 -5.00 -19.05
CA TYR A 43 -0.71 -5.46 -18.45
C TYR A 43 -0.11 -4.47 -17.43
N LEU A 44 -0.37 -3.16 -17.58
CA LEU A 44 0.10 -2.13 -16.63
C LEU A 44 -0.55 -2.26 -15.24
N LEU A 45 -1.65 -3.00 -15.09
CA LEU A 45 -2.23 -3.27 -13.76
C LEU A 45 -1.42 -4.29 -12.96
N TYR A 46 -0.57 -5.05 -13.63
CA TYR A 46 0.31 -6.02 -12.98
C TYR A 46 1.62 -5.39 -12.49
N ASP A 47 1.79 -4.07 -12.66
CA ASP A 47 2.91 -3.33 -12.10
C ASP A 47 2.95 -3.43 -10.58
N PHE A 48 4.16 -3.37 -10.05
CA PHE A 48 4.49 -3.54 -8.63
C PHE A 48 3.61 -2.70 -7.68
N CYS A 49 3.27 -1.47 -8.07
CA CYS A 49 2.52 -0.56 -7.22
C CYS A 49 1.09 -1.03 -6.93
N TYR A 50 0.41 -1.67 -7.88
CA TYR A 50 -0.93 -2.22 -7.65
C TYR A 50 -0.89 -3.41 -6.71
N TRP A 51 0.13 -4.27 -6.82
CA TRP A 51 0.36 -5.38 -5.90
C TRP A 51 0.67 -4.91 -4.48
N ALA A 52 1.53 -3.90 -4.32
CA ALA A 52 1.84 -3.33 -3.01
C ALA A 52 0.60 -2.71 -2.34
N ASN A 53 -0.25 -2.02 -3.10
CA ASN A 53 -1.54 -1.51 -2.59
C ASN A 53 -2.48 -2.66 -2.21
N GLY A 54 -2.51 -3.74 -2.99
CA GLY A 54 -3.26 -4.96 -2.67
C GLY A 54 -2.80 -5.61 -1.37
N VAL A 55 -1.49 -5.72 -1.13
CA VAL A 55 -0.93 -6.20 0.15
C VAL A 55 -1.33 -5.31 1.32
N GLY A 56 -1.33 -3.98 1.12
CA GLY A 56 -1.80 -3.03 2.13
C GLY A 56 -3.28 -3.23 2.48
N LEU A 57 -4.13 -3.43 1.47
CA LEU A 57 -5.56 -3.74 1.69
C LEU A 57 -5.76 -5.10 2.36
N LEU A 58 -4.99 -6.12 1.96
CA LEU A 58 -5.00 -7.45 2.58
C LEU A 58 -4.62 -7.38 4.06
N PHE A 59 -3.59 -6.60 4.38
CA PHE A 59 -3.19 -6.35 5.76
C PHE A 59 -4.31 -5.70 6.56
N LEU A 60 -4.92 -4.63 6.04
CA LEU A 60 -5.95 -3.89 6.76
C LEU A 60 -7.22 -4.73 7.02
N TRP A 61 -7.67 -5.52 6.04
CA TRP A 61 -8.99 -6.14 6.08
C TRP A 61 -9.01 -7.64 6.37
N VAL A 62 -7.90 -8.34 6.17
CA VAL A 62 -7.86 -9.81 6.33
C VAL A 62 -6.96 -10.22 7.49
N TYR A 63 -5.76 -9.65 7.58
CA TYR A 63 -4.77 -10.04 8.60
C TYR A 63 -4.12 -8.84 9.33
N PRO A 64 -4.89 -7.99 10.03
CA PRO A 64 -4.37 -6.78 10.68
C PRO A 64 -3.40 -7.05 11.84
N SER A 65 -3.50 -8.24 12.45
CA SER A 65 -2.64 -8.66 13.56
C SER A 65 -1.29 -9.24 13.09
N SER A 66 -1.12 -9.51 11.79
CA SER A 66 0.08 -10.16 11.25
C SER A 66 1.26 -9.19 11.18
N ALA A 67 2.24 -9.40 12.06
CA ALA A 67 3.47 -8.61 12.07
C ALA A 67 4.25 -8.73 10.75
N THR A 68 4.38 -9.96 10.22
CA THR A 68 5.11 -10.23 8.97
C THR A 68 4.48 -9.50 7.78
N LEU A 69 3.15 -9.49 7.69
CA LEU A 69 2.46 -8.84 6.58
C LEU A 69 2.61 -7.31 6.64
N PHE A 70 2.56 -6.74 7.85
CA PHE A 70 2.83 -5.31 8.06
C PHE A 70 4.27 -4.93 7.68
N GLN A 71 5.24 -5.72 8.13
CA GLN A 71 6.66 -5.53 7.80
C GLN A 71 6.88 -5.50 6.28
N ILE A 72 6.32 -6.49 5.57
CA ILE A 72 6.39 -6.56 4.11
C ILE A 72 5.74 -5.31 3.51
N PHE A 73 4.51 -4.97 3.89
CA PHE A 73 3.84 -3.77 3.39
C PHE A 73 4.67 -2.49 3.64
N PHE A 74 5.24 -2.35 4.83
CA PHE A 74 6.10 -1.21 5.19
C PHE A 74 7.34 -1.12 4.31
N LEU A 75 8.00 -2.26 4.03
CA LEU A 75 9.14 -2.35 3.12
C LEU A 75 8.77 -1.96 1.69
N LEU A 76 7.64 -2.47 1.18
CA LEU A 76 7.19 -2.18 -0.19
C LEU A 76 6.81 -0.70 -0.35
N ALA A 77 6.09 -0.15 0.62
CA ALA A 77 5.63 1.24 0.61
C ALA A 77 6.81 2.23 0.70
N ASN A 78 7.73 2.04 1.66
CA ASN A 78 8.83 2.97 1.91
C ASN A 78 10.09 2.68 1.07
N GLY A 79 10.18 1.53 0.42
CA GLY A 79 11.27 1.17 -0.48
C GLY A 79 10.92 1.49 -1.94
N PRO A 80 10.51 0.51 -2.76
CA PRO A 80 10.32 0.73 -4.19
C PRO A 80 9.23 1.75 -4.53
N LEU A 81 8.12 1.81 -3.77
CA LEU A 81 7.07 2.81 -4.03
C LEU A 81 7.59 4.23 -3.81
N ALA A 82 8.24 4.49 -2.66
CA ALA A 82 8.86 5.78 -2.39
C ALA A 82 9.92 6.15 -3.45
N TRP A 83 10.79 5.18 -3.79
CA TRP A 83 11.83 5.40 -4.79
C TRP A 83 11.26 5.67 -6.18
N SER A 84 10.14 5.04 -6.55
CA SER A 84 9.48 5.26 -7.83
C SER A 84 8.94 6.69 -7.98
N VAL A 85 8.48 7.32 -6.90
CA VAL A 85 8.03 8.72 -6.92
C VAL A 85 9.18 9.65 -7.27
N LEU A 86 10.35 9.40 -6.68
CA LEU A 86 11.57 10.16 -6.94
C LEU A 86 12.12 9.88 -8.34
N ALA A 87 12.20 8.61 -8.74
CA ALA A 87 12.77 8.20 -10.01
C ALA A 87 11.93 8.66 -11.22
N PHE A 88 10.60 8.59 -11.13
CA PHE A 88 9.70 8.95 -12.22
C PHE A 88 9.13 10.37 -12.11
N SER A 89 9.63 11.18 -11.14
CA SER A 89 9.19 12.56 -10.92
C SER A 89 7.67 12.73 -11.00
N GLN A 90 6.94 11.88 -10.28
CA GLN A 90 5.49 11.76 -10.43
C GLN A 90 4.81 13.11 -10.14
N SER A 91 4.33 13.77 -11.19
CA SER A 91 3.82 15.14 -11.09
C SER A 91 2.40 15.19 -10.55
N LEU A 92 2.18 16.12 -9.62
CA LEU A 92 0.88 16.37 -9.01
C LEU A 92 0.09 17.38 -9.84
N VAL A 93 -0.66 16.86 -10.82
CA VAL A 93 -1.42 17.66 -11.78
C VAL A 93 -2.91 17.59 -11.45
N PHE A 94 -3.46 18.64 -10.82
CA PHE A 94 -4.83 18.63 -10.30
C PHE A 94 -5.92 18.45 -11.36
N HIS A 95 -5.69 18.92 -12.60
CA HIS A 95 -6.67 18.82 -13.69
C HIS A 95 -6.69 17.42 -14.33
N SER A 96 -5.66 16.60 -14.12
CA SER A 96 -5.55 15.27 -14.74
C SER A 96 -5.82 14.16 -13.73
N HIS A 97 -6.95 13.50 -13.92
CA HIS A 97 -7.40 12.37 -13.11
C HIS A 97 -6.41 11.19 -13.14
N ALA A 98 -5.78 10.94 -14.30
CA ALA A 98 -4.81 9.88 -14.47
C ALA A 98 -3.53 10.15 -13.65
N HIS A 99 -3.00 11.38 -13.69
CA HIS A 99 -1.82 11.75 -12.90
C HIS A 99 -2.11 11.75 -11.40
N MET A 100 -3.26 12.27 -10.97
CA MET A 100 -3.69 12.19 -9.57
C MET A 100 -3.80 10.75 -9.06
N THR A 101 -4.32 9.84 -9.89
CA THR A 101 -4.44 8.43 -9.52
C THR A 101 -3.07 7.77 -9.37
N SER A 102 -2.13 8.06 -10.28
CA SER A 102 -0.76 7.56 -10.16
C SER A 102 -0.10 8.06 -8.87
N VAL A 103 -0.15 9.38 -8.59
CA VAL A 103 0.35 9.94 -7.33
C VAL A 103 -0.26 9.23 -6.13
N PHE A 104 -1.58 8.98 -6.14
CA PHE A 104 -2.25 8.28 -5.04
C PHE A 104 -1.70 6.86 -4.84
N VAL A 105 -1.61 6.05 -5.90
CA VAL A 105 -1.16 4.64 -5.80
C VAL A 105 0.29 4.54 -5.32
N HIS A 106 1.14 5.52 -5.63
CA HIS A 106 2.54 5.53 -5.19
C HIS A 106 2.75 6.15 -3.79
N VAL A 107 2.09 7.26 -3.47
CA VAL A 107 2.32 8.02 -2.23
C VAL A 107 1.43 7.57 -1.08
N SER A 108 0.17 7.22 -1.35
CA SER A 108 -0.78 6.92 -0.27
C SER A 108 -0.42 5.68 0.58
N PRO A 109 0.23 4.62 0.05
CA PRO A 109 0.71 3.52 0.88
C PRO A 109 1.77 3.95 1.89
N MET A 110 2.61 4.92 1.55
CA MET A 110 3.60 5.47 2.49
C MET A 110 2.90 6.16 3.65
N LEU A 111 1.93 7.05 3.35
CA LEU A 111 1.15 7.75 4.36
C LEU A 111 0.36 6.78 5.25
N LEU A 112 -0.21 5.73 4.65
CA LEU A 112 -0.90 4.67 5.39
C LEU A 112 0.06 3.94 6.31
N SER A 113 1.21 3.49 5.80
CA SER A 113 2.21 2.76 6.60
C SER A 113 2.72 3.60 7.77
N TYR A 114 2.92 4.91 7.56
CA TYR A 114 3.30 5.86 8.60
C TYR A 114 2.22 6.01 9.67
N ALA A 115 0.97 6.23 9.25
CA ALA A 115 -0.17 6.34 10.15
C ALA A 115 -0.30 5.09 11.02
N LEU A 116 -0.25 3.91 10.42
CA LEU A 116 -0.37 2.64 11.13
C LEU A 116 0.79 2.46 12.12
N ARG A 117 2.04 2.67 11.70
CA ARG A 117 3.21 2.41 12.55
C ARG A 117 3.22 3.29 13.80
N TRP A 118 2.94 4.58 13.67
CA TRP A 118 3.10 5.56 14.75
C TRP A 118 1.82 5.81 15.57
N THR A 119 0.72 5.14 15.27
CA THR A 119 -0.57 5.37 15.97
C THR A 119 -1.23 4.09 16.50
N THR A 120 -0.47 3.00 16.60
CA THR A 120 -0.93 1.72 17.18
C THR A 120 -1.42 1.91 18.62
N PRO A 121 -2.71 1.67 18.92
CA PRO A 121 -3.20 1.72 20.30
C PRO A 121 -2.71 0.51 21.12
N PRO A 122 -2.77 0.59 22.47
CA PRO A 122 -2.45 -0.53 23.35
C PRO A 122 -3.34 -1.76 23.09
N PRO A 123 -2.87 -2.98 23.42
CA PRO A 123 -3.30 -4.29 22.87
C PRO A 123 -4.76 -4.73 23.14
N ASN A 124 -5.61 -3.88 23.72
CA ASN A 124 -6.96 -4.25 24.17
C ASN A 124 -8.06 -3.74 23.22
N GLY A 125 -7.72 -3.29 22.01
CA GLY A 125 -8.68 -2.82 21.00
C GLY A 125 -9.28 -3.96 20.16
N PRO A 126 -10.52 -3.82 19.63
CA PRO A 126 -11.08 -4.76 18.67
C PRO A 126 -10.22 -4.88 17.39
N ALA A 127 -10.18 -6.08 16.79
CA ALA A 127 -9.47 -6.36 15.54
C ALA A 127 -9.96 -5.50 14.35
N PHE A 128 -11.20 -5.01 14.42
CA PHE A 128 -11.79 -4.06 13.49
C PHE A 128 -12.48 -2.96 14.29
N GLY A 129 -12.17 -1.70 13.98
CA GLY A 129 -12.79 -0.58 14.65
C GLY A 129 -11.86 0.62 14.74
N PRO A 130 -12.28 1.67 15.47
CA PRO A 130 -11.43 2.82 15.70
C PRO A 130 -10.09 2.38 16.27
N ASP A 131 -10.04 1.41 17.19
CA ASP A 131 -8.81 0.87 17.80
C ASP A 131 -8.19 -0.28 17.00
N LEU A 132 -7.87 -0.05 15.72
CA LEU A 132 -7.20 -1.07 14.91
C LEU A 132 -5.88 -1.47 15.57
N VAL A 133 -5.84 -2.66 16.20
CA VAL A 133 -4.61 -3.25 16.72
C VAL A 133 -3.81 -3.76 15.53
N THR A 134 -2.98 -2.88 15.00
CA THR A 134 -1.95 -3.31 14.07
C THR A 134 -0.87 -4.00 14.88
N CYS A 135 -0.51 -5.21 14.45
CA CYS A 135 0.59 -6.04 14.95
C CYS A 135 0.66 -6.31 16.47
N VAL A 136 0.47 -7.59 16.83
CA VAL A 136 0.69 -8.10 18.19
C VAL A 136 1.74 -9.22 18.16
N PRO A 137 2.83 -9.15 18.96
CA PRO A 137 3.25 -8.05 19.83
C PRO A 137 3.84 -6.86 19.02
N VAL A 138 3.68 -5.65 19.56
CA VAL A 138 4.12 -4.38 18.93
C VAL A 138 5.63 -4.36 18.63
N THR A 139 6.45 -4.95 19.51
CA THR A 139 7.90 -5.08 19.34
C THR A 139 8.28 -5.80 18.04
N ALA A 140 7.49 -6.79 17.63
CA ALA A 140 7.75 -7.54 16.39
C ALA A 140 7.62 -6.66 15.14
N CYS A 141 7.03 -5.48 15.20
CA CYS A 141 6.92 -4.57 14.04
C CYS A 141 7.83 -3.34 14.11
N LEU A 142 8.21 -2.92 15.32
CA LEU A 142 9.09 -1.77 15.48
C LEU A 142 10.59 -2.15 15.48
N GLU A 143 10.93 -3.33 15.99
CA GLU A 143 12.31 -3.76 16.22
C GLU A 143 12.64 -4.97 15.33
N VAL A 144 12.82 -4.70 14.03
CA VAL A 144 13.17 -5.73 13.05
C VAL A 144 14.52 -5.40 12.43
N PRO A 145 15.50 -6.32 12.46
CA PRO A 145 16.78 -6.08 11.82
C PRO A 145 16.58 -5.93 10.29
N PRO A 146 17.25 -4.97 9.63
CA PRO A 146 17.03 -4.69 8.21
C PRO A 146 17.22 -5.92 7.30
N LEU A 147 18.19 -6.77 7.63
CA LEU A 147 18.46 -7.98 6.85
C LEU A 147 17.30 -8.98 6.90
N GLN A 148 16.66 -9.15 8.06
CA GLN A 148 15.49 -10.03 8.20
C GLN A 148 14.28 -9.46 7.46
N LEU A 149 14.11 -8.13 7.48
CA LEU A 149 13.06 -7.46 6.72
C LEU A 149 13.24 -7.67 5.21
N LEU A 150 14.47 -7.52 4.70
CA LEU A 150 14.80 -7.77 3.30
C LEU A 150 14.58 -9.25 2.94
N TYR A 151 15.10 -10.18 3.74
CA TYR A 151 14.94 -11.61 3.52
C TYR A 151 13.45 -12.03 3.48
N GLY A 152 12.67 -11.55 4.46
CA GLY A 152 11.23 -11.79 4.53
C GLY A 152 10.48 -11.20 3.33
N GLY A 153 10.78 -9.94 2.96
CA GLY A 153 10.20 -9.31 1.78
C GLY A 153 10.54 -10.08 0.49
N THR A 154 11.78 -10.52 0.34
CA THR A 154 12.22 -11.28 -0.84
C THR A 154 11.47 -12.59 -0.99
N ILE A 155 11.37 -13.37 0.09
CA ILE A 155 10.73 -14.70 0.04
C ILE A 155 9.22 -14.60 -0.07
N TYR A 156 8.58 -13.78 0.77
CA TYR A 156 7.12 -13.75 0.87
C TYR A 156 6.44 -12.88 -0.19
N PHE A 157 7.15 -11.91 -0.76
CA PHE A 157 6.57 -11.02 -1.77
C PHE A 157 7.31 -11.07 -3.10
N TYR A 158 8.62 -10.75 -3.15
CA TYR A 158 9.29 -10.57 -4.44
C TYR A 158 9.36 -11.85 -5.27
N ILE A 159 9.71 -12.99 -4.68
CA ILE A 159 9.77 -14.27 -5.42
C ILE A 159 8.37 -14.63 -5.96
N PRO A 160 7.29 -14.68 -5.15
CA PRO A 160 5.94 -14.92 -5.65
C PRO A 160 5.49 -13.92 -6.71
N TRP A 161 5.82 -12.64 -6.52
CA TRP A 161 5.46 -11.57 -7.46
C TRP A 161 6.21 -11.71 -8.79
N ILE A 162 7.53 -11.95 -8.78
CA ILE A 162 8.33 -12.14 -10.00
C ILE A 162 7.84 -13.37 -10.77
N VAL A 163 7.64 -14.49 -10.08
CA VAL A 163 7.16 -15.73 -10.70
C VAL A 163 5.76 -15.52 -11.27
N GLY A 164 4.84 -14.94 -10.49
CA GLY A 164 3.47 -14.65 -10.94
C GLY A 164 3.42 -13.68 -12.11
N TYR A 165 4.22 -12.62 -12.07
CA TYR A 165 4.35 -11.63 -13.15
C TYR A 165 4.90 -12.29 -14.42
N TYR A 166 5.98 -13.07 -14.30
CA TYR A 166 6.59 -13.72 -15.45
C TYR A 166 5.62 -14.71 -16.13
N VAL A 167 4.98 -15.58 -15.34
CA VAL A 167 4.00 -16.55 -15.87
C VAL A 167 2.83 -15.82 -16.53
N TRP A 168 2.29 -14.78 -15.91
CA TRP A 168 1.14 -14.08 -16.45
C TRP A 168 1.47 -13.33 -17.75
N VAL A 169 2.62 -12.64 -17.79
CA VAL A 169 2.98 -11.77 -18.92
C VAL A 169 3.61 -12.53 -20.08
N PHE A 170 4.45 -13.54 -19.83
CA PHE A 170 5.22 -14.22 -20.88
C PHE A 170 4.68 -15.59 -21.28
N VAL A 171 3.80 -16.19 -20.47
CA VAL A 171 3.25 -17.52 -20.76
C VAL A 171 1.76 -17.47 -21.13
N ILE A 172 0.97 -16.62 -20.47
CA ILE A 172 -0.49 -16.56 -20.65
C ILE A 172 -0.90 -15.51 -21.71
N LEU A 173 -0.27 -14.34 -21.69
CA LEU A 173 -0.53 -13.21 -22.58
C LEU A 173 0.26 -13.30 -23.88
#